data_AF-A0A1F6B4C1-F1
#
_entry.id   AF-A0A1F6B4C1-F1
#
_cell.length_a   1.000
_cell.length_b   1.000
_cell.length_c   1.000
_cell.angle_alpha   90.00
_cell.angle_beta   90.00
_cell.angle_gamma   90.00
#
_symmetry.space_group_name_H-M   'P 1'
#
loop_
_entity.id
_entity.type
_entity.pdbx_description
1 polymer ?
#
loop_
_entity_poly.entity_id
_entity_poly.type
_entity_poly.pdbx_seq_one_letter_code
_entity_poly.pdbx_strand_id
1 'polypeptide(L)'
;MKSKSKIITDSLNKKLPSDKKKKTDGININEMVKGIKIATELGFSVVIPLVAGAFLGSYLDRNLKTSPKLTLLFILIGLFLSLFSMYKIVKDSF
;
A
#
# COMPACT_ATOMS: atom_id res chain seq x y z
N MET A 1 64.36 -2.96 -22.09
CA MET A 1 63.37 -2.83 -23.17
C MET A 1 61.96 -3.05 -22.62
N LYS A 2 61.36 -2.07 -21.91
CA LYS A 2 60.12 -2.28 -21.11
C LYS A 2 59.08 -1.16 -21.29
N SER A 3 58.88 -0.66 -22.53
CA SER A 3 58.13 0.59 -22.73
C SER A 3 57.23 0.63 -23.98
N LYS A 4 56.58 -0.49 -24.34
CA LYS A 4 55.50 -0.47 -25.35
C LYS A 4 54.22 -1.16 -24.89
N SER A 5 54.31 -2.24 -24.11
CA SER A 5 53.11 -2.93 -23.59
C SER A 5 52.29 -2.07 -22.63
N LYS A 6 52.95 -1.24 -21.81
CA LYS A 6 52.28 -0.39 -20.82
C LYS A 6 51.49 0.76 -21.45
N ILE A 7 52.04 1.36 -22.51
CA ILE A 7 51.42 2.48 -23.25
C ILE A 7 50.13 2.01 -23.97
N ILE A 8 50.12 0.77 -24.46
CA ILE A 8 48.96 0.16 -25.12
C ILE A 8 47.86 -0.17 -24.09
N THR A 9 48.22 -0.67 -22.90
CA THR A 9 47.24 -0.95 -21.83
C THR A 9 46.59 0.32 -21.27
N ASP A 10 47.34 1.43 -21.18
CA ASP A 10 46.82 2.69 -20.66
C ASP A 10 45.85 3.38 -21.65
N SER A 11 46.04 3.16 -22.96
CA SER A 11 45.18 3.70 -24.02
C SER A 11 43.93 2.86 -24.28
N LEU A 12 43.94 1.57 -23.95
CA LEU A 12 42.76 0.69 -23.97
C LEU A 12 41.81 0.94 -22.78
N ASN A 13 42.34 1.30 -21.61
CA ASN A 13 41.52 1.59 -20.42
C ASN A 13 40.84 2.98 -20.47
N LYS A 14 41.30 3.87 -21.37
CA LYS A 14 40.75 5.23 -21.52
C LYS A 14 39.51 5.30 -22.44
N LYS A 15 39.17 4.21 -23.14
CA LYS A 15 38.14 4.18 -24.19
C LYS A 15 36.93 3.31 -23.88
N LEU A 16 36.73 2.93 -22.62
CA LEU A 16 35.41 2.51 -22.13
C LEU A 16 34.73 3.72 -21.48
N PRO A 17 33.93 4.50 -22.24
CA PRO A 17 33.03 5.46 -21.63
C PRO A 17 32.05 4.70 -20.75
N SER A 18 32.21 4.87 -19.45
CA SER A 18 31.30 4.44 -18.38
C SER A 18 29.93 5.14 -18.44
N ASP A 19 29.43 5.47 -19.63
CA ASP A 19 28.30 6.39 -19.83
C ASP A 19 27.08 5.73 -20.49
N LYS A 20 26.82 4.47 -20.11
CA LYS A 20 25.48 3.90 -20.14
C LYS A 20 25.22 3.05 -18.90
N LYS A 21 25.44 3.62 -17.70
CA LYS A 21 24.51 3.30 -16.61
C LYS A 21 23.17 3.92 -17.02
N LYS A 22 22.42 3.18 -17.84
CA LYS A 22 20.96 3.31 -17.87
C LYS A 22 20.59 3.29 -16.40
N LYS A 23 20.13 4.44 -15.90
CA LYS A 23 19.45 4.55 -14.62
C LYS A 23 18.24 3.63 -14.80
N THR A 24 18.45 2.34 -14.57
CA THR A 24 17.35 1.45 -14.27
C THR A 24 16.76 2.13 -13.06
N ASP A 25 15.59 2.72 -13.25
CA ASP A 25 14.73 3.20 -12.19
C ASP A 25 14.47 1.96 -11.34
N GLY A 26 15.42 1.65 -10.47
CA GLY A 26 15.40 0.49 -9.61
C GLY A 26 14.15 0.72 -8.79
N ILE A 27 13.12 -0.08 -9.08
CA ILE A 27 11.85 0.00 -8.38
C ILE A 27 12.22 -0.02 -6.90
N ASN A 28 12.01 1.11 -6.23
CA ASN A 28 12.23 1.20 -4.80
C ASN A 28 11.10 0.38 -4.19
N ILE A 29 11.32 -0.92 -4.07
CA ILE A 29 10.36 -1.89 -3.52
C ILE A 29 9.87 -1.42 -2.16
N ASN A 30 10.68 -0.67 -1.42
CA ASN A 30 10.33 -0.07 -0.13
C ASN A 30 9.19 0.97 -0.26
N GLU A 31 9.21 1.81 -1.30
CA GLU A 31 8.14 2.79 -1.57
C GLU A 31 6.86 2.08 -2.03
N MET A 32 6.98 1.05 -2.87
CA MET A 32 5.83 0.22 -3.27
C MET A 32 5.22 -0.52 -2.08
N VAL A 33 6.05 -1.15 -1.23
CA VAL A 33 5.60 -1.85 -0.02
C VAL A 33 4.93 -0.88 0.95
N LYS A 34 5.46 0.36 1.09
CA LYS A 34 4.85 1.40 1.92
C LYS A 34 3.47 1.81 1.39
N GLY A 35 3.33 2.01 0.08
CA GLY A 35 2.04 2.32 -0.54
C GLY A 35 1.03 1.18 -0.38
N ILE A 36 1.45 -0.07 -0.58
CA ILE A 36 0.62 -1.27 -0.37
C ILE A 36 0.20 -1.38 1.09
N LYS A 37 1.13 -1.19 2.04
CA LYS A 37 0.82 -1.25 3.47
C LYS A 37 -0.30 -0.28 3.84
N ILE A 38 -0.17 0.99 3.43
CA ILE A 38 -1.17 2.02 3.73
C ILE A 38 -2.52 1.68 3.07
N ALA A 39 -2.52 1.26 1.80
CA ALA A 39 -3.75 0.90 1.09
C ALA A 39 -4.46 -0.29 1.75
N THR A 40 -3.72 -1.33 2.13
CA THR A 40 -4.24 -2.50 2.82
C THR A 40 -4.76 -2.15 4.21
N GLU A 41 -4.03 -1.36 4.98
CA GLU A 41 -4.43 -0.92 6.32
C GLU A 41 -5.72 -0.09 6.29
N LEU A 42 -5.82 0.85 5.34
CA LEU A 42 -7.06 1.61 5.11
C LEU A 42 -8.21 0.69 4.67
N GLY A 43 -7.98 -0.20 3.71
CA GLY A 43 -8.98 -1.15 3.24
C GLY A 43 -9.54 -2.01 4.37
N PHE A 44 -8.68 -2.60 5.21
CA PHE A 44 -9.11 -3.39 6.35
C PHE A 44 -9.86 -2.55 7.40
N SER A 45 -9.42 -1.31 7.66
CA SER A 45 -10.09 -0.41 8.60
C SER A 45 -11.54 -0.09 8.23
N VAL A 46 -11.87 -0.16 6.94
CA VAL A 46 -13.21 0.09 6.38
C VAL A 46 -14.02 -1.20 6.31
N VAL A 47 -13.43 -2.25 5.74
CA VAL A 47 -14.13 -3.52 5.48
C VAL A 47 -14.52 -4.22 6.77
N ILE A 48 -13.66 -4.23 7.80
CA ILE A 48 -13.91 -4.93 9.07
C ILE A 48 -15.20 -4.41 9.75
N PRO A 49 -15.35 -3.11 10.07
CA PRO A 49 -16.55 -2.61 10.73
C PRO A 49 -17.80 -2.67 9.84
N LEU A 50 -17.68 -2.56 8.51
CA LEU A 50 -18.81 -2.73 7.60
C LEU A 50 -19.33 -4.17 7.58
N VAL A 51 -18.45 -5.16 7.40
CA VAL A 51 -18.83 -6.58 7.38
C VAL A 51 -19.30 -7.01 8.77
N ALA A 52 -18.62 -6.58 9.83
CA ALA A 52 -19.05 -6.85 11.20
C ALA A 52 -20.43 -6.27 11.48
N GLY A 53 -20.68 -5.01 11.10
CA GLY A 53 -21.98 -4.37 11.25
C GLY A 53 -23.07 -5.07 10.43
N ALA A 54 -22.82 -5.38 9.15
CA ALA A 54 -23.77 -6.09 8.31
C ALA A 54 -24.11 -7.48 8.87
N PHE A 55 -23.10 -8.23 9.33
CA PHE A 55 -23.26 -9.56 9.88
C PHE A 55 -24.02 -9.54 11.22
N LEU A 56 -23.60 -8.67 12.16
CA LEU A 56 -24.31 -8.49 13.43
C LEU A 56 -25.75 -8.03 13.20
N GLY A 57 -25.93 -7.04 12.31
CA GLY A 57 -27.22 -6.49 11.95
C GLY A 57 -28.14 -7.57 11.41
N SER A 58 -27.67 -8.37 10.45
CA SER A 58 -28.45 -9.48 9.86
C SER A 58 -28.78 -10.56 10.88
N TYR A 59 -27.85 -10.88 11.79
CA TYR A 59 -28.09 -11.83 12.87
C TYR A 59 -29.18 -11.34 13.84
N LEU A 60 -29.16 -10.05 14.20
CA LEU A 60 -30.16 -9.46 15.09
C LEU A 60 -31.52 -9.32 14.42
N ASP A 61 -31.53 -8.94 13.15
CA ASP A 61 -32.72 -8.77 12.33
C ASP A 61 -33.52 -10.08 12.19
N ARG A 62 -32.80 -11.21 12.06
CA ARG A 62 -33.38 -12.57 12.09
C ARG A 62 -34.01 -12.94 13.43
N ASN A 63 -33.39 -12.53 14.54
CA ASN A 63 -33.90 -12.82 15.88
C ASN A 63 -35.13 -11.97 16.25
N LEU A 64 -35.20 -10.73 15.75
CA LEU A 64 -36.24 -9.77 16.10
C LEU A 64 -37.40 -9.68 15.08
N LYS A 65 -37.34 -10.45 13.98
CA LYS A 65 -38.32 -10.41 12.86
C LYS A 65 -38.51 -9.01 12.26
N THR A 66 -37.57 -8.09 12.48
CA THR A 66 -37.61 -6.70 12.05
C THR A 66 -37.01 -6.51 10.65
N SER A 67 -37.37 -7.38 9.70
CA SER A 67 -36.81 -7.32 8.34
C SER A 67 -36.98 -5.95 7.67
N PRO A 68 -35.93 -5.26 7.17
CA PRO A 68 -34.49 -5.35 7.45
C PRO A 68 -33.95 -4.06 8.11
N LYS A 69 -34.62 -3.58 9.16
CA LYS A 69 -34.37 -2.24 9.74
C LYS A 69 -33.07 -2.20 10.55
N LEU A 70 -32.78 -3.28 11.28
CA LEU A 70 -31.59 -3.35 12.16
C LEU A 70 -30.31 -3.52 11.36
N THR A 71 -30.36 -4.32 10.30
CA THR A 71 -29.24 -4.47 9.37
C THR A 71 -28.86 -3.12 8.77
N LEU A 72 -29.85 -2.33 8.35
CA LEU A 72 -29.59 -1.00 7.79
C LEU A 72 -28.95 -0.05 8.80
N LEU A 73 -29.44 -0.05 10.05
CA LEU A 73 -28.88 0.78 11.13
C LEU A 73 -27.44 0.39 11.46
N PHE A 74 -27.16 -0.91 11.58
CA PHE A 74 -25.82 -1.41 11.89
C PHE A 74 -24.82 -1.17 10.77
N ILE A 75 -25.24 -1.28 9.50
CA ILE A 75 -24.40 -0.89 8.37
C ILE A 75 -24.11 0.61 8.40
N LEU A 76 -25.11 1.44 8.72
CA LEU A 76 -24.93 2.89 8.85
C LEU A 76 -23.91 3.21 9.94
N ILE A 77 -24.05 2.59 11.12
CA ILE A 77 -23.09 2.75 12.22
C ILE A 77 -21.70 2.25 11.81
N GLY A 78 -21.61 1.09 11.17
CA GLY A 78 -20.36 0.53 10.65
C GLY A 78 -19.69 1.46 9.63
N LEU A 79 -20.48 2.12 8.79
CA LEU A 79 -20.01 3.12 7.84
C LEU A 79 -19.44 4.36 8.55
N PHE A 80 -20.15 4.89 9.55
CA PHE A 80 -19.63 6.02 10.34
C PHE A 80 -18.35 5.66 11.09
N LEU A 81 -18.28 4.47 11.70
CA LEU A 81 -17.06 3.97 12.37
C LEU A 81 -15.88 3.82 11.41
N SER A 82 -16.16 3.30 10.21
CA SER A 82 -15.20 3.16 9.12
C SER A 82 -14.64 4.52 8.71
N LEU A 83 -15.51 5.50 8.46
CA LEU A 83 -15.11 6.86 8.10
C LEU A 83 -14.30 7.53 9.22
N PHE A 84 -14.70 7.34 10.47
CA PHE A 84 -13.97 7.87 11.62
C PHE A 84 -12.58 7.24 11.76
N SER A 85 -12.47 5.93 11.57
CA SER A 85 -11.19 5.20 11.60
C SER A 85 -10.27 5.64 10.48
N MET A 86 -10.81 5.80 9.26
CA MET A 86 -10.07 6.32 8.11
C MET A 86 -9.57 7.75 8.38
N TYR A 87 -10.43 8.62 8.90
CA TYR A 87 -10.05 9.99 9.27
C TYR A 87 -8.93 10.00 10.31
N LYS A 88 -8.99 9.13 11.31
CA LYS A 88 -7.95 9.00 12.32
C LYS A 88 -6.62 8.54 11.71
N ILE A 89 -6.63 7.51 10.86
CA ILE A 89 -5.42 7.02 10.19
C ILE A 89 -4.78 8.10 9.33
N VAL A 90 -5.58 8.84 8.57
CA VAL A 90 -5.09 9.97 7.76
C VAL A 90 -4.50 11.04 8.66
N LYS A 91 -5.21 11.47 9.70
CA LYS A 91 -4.72 12.48 10.64
C LYS A 91 -3.44 12.06 11.36
N ASP A 92 -3.31 10.80 11.76
CA ASP A 92 -2.12 10.30 12.46
C ASP A 92 -0.93 10.11 11.50
N SER A 93 -1.18 10.05 10.19
CA SER A 93 -0.15 9.88 9.14
C SER A 93 0.41 11.20 8.59
N PHE A 94 -0.22 12.35 8.86
CA PHE A 94 0.15 13.68 8.38
C PHE A 94 0.41 14.64 9.53
#